data_AF-A0A161MIH7-F1
#
_entry.id   AF-A0A161MIH7-F1
#
_cell.length_a   1.000
_cell.length_b   1.000
_cell.length_c   1.000
_cell.angle_alpha   90.00
_cell.angle_beta   90.00
_cell.angle_gamma   90.00
#
_symmetry.space_group_name_H-M   'P 1'
#
loop_
_entity.id
_entity.type
_entity.pdbx_description
1 polymer ?
#
loop_
_entity_poly.entity_id
_entity_poly.type
_entity_poly.pdbx_seq_one_letter_code
_entity_poly.pdbx_strand_id
1 'polypeptide(L)'
;MYFWGTHAGRTILCYNNPRGRIVRWLLMAVITGILAGHLCGWSKEGGSMPLNKNLWTVSFALATSSMAFCMKSILFLLIDCKRWWTGAPFHQVGKNAILIYIGSIITKNAIPWNWTPLDKTTHAHTLWMNVWSTSLWIIIALLLDNWSVYITI
;
A
#
# COMPACT_ATOMS: atom_id res chain seq x y z
N MET A 1 -8.44 -10.56 3.72
CA MET A 1 -7.08 -9.98 3.68
C MET A 1 -6.04 -10.89 4.34
N TYR A 2 -6.24 -11.33 5.59
CA TYR A 2 -5.24 -12.16 6.32
C TYR A 2 -4.79 -13.41 5.54
N PHE A 3 -5.73 -14.23 5.07
CA PHE A 3 -5.42 -15.49 4.37
C PHE A 3 -4.60 -15.27 3.08
N TRP A 4 -4.94 -14.26 2.28
CA TRP A 4 -4.22 -13.96 1.04
C TRP A 4 -2.81 -13.42 1.32
N GLY A 5 -2.64 -12.67 2.41
CA GLY A 5 -1.33 -12.23 2.88
C GLY A 5 -0.44 -13.38 3.32
N THR A 6 -0.96 -14.33 4.11
CA THR A 6 -0.20 -15.51 4.54
C THR A 6 0.17 -16.41 3.37
N HIS A 7 -0.73 -16.57 2.38
CA HIS A 7 -0.44 -17.28 1.13
C HIS A 7 0.72 -16.62 0.37
N ALA A 8 0.71 -15.29 0.27
CA ALA A 8 1.79 -14.54 -0.38
C ALA A 8 3.14 -14.74 0.33
N GLY A 9 3.15 -14.75 1.67
CA GLY A 9 4.34 -14.98 2.49
C GLY A 9 4.88 -16.40 2.35
N ARG A 10 4.01 -17.41 2.44
CA ARG A 10 4.38 -18.82 2.26
C ARG A 10 4.99 -19.08 0.89
N THR A 11 4.52 -18.40 -0.15
CA THR A 11 5.10 -18.53 -1.51
C THR A 11 6.56 -18.05 -1.57
N ILE A 12 6.94 -17.04 -0.78
CA ILE A 12 8.35 -16.59 -0.68
C ILE A 12 9.18 -17.67 0.00
N LEU A 13 8.69 -18.23 1.11
CA LEU A 13 9.45 -19.17 1.93
C LEU A 13 9.61 -20.56 1.28
N CYS A 14 8.57 -21.06 0.61
CA CYS A 14 8.56 -22.44 0.12
C CYS A 14 9.16 -22.63 -1.28
N TYR A 15 9.25 -21.58 -2.12
CA TYR A 15 9.72 -21.73 -3.50
C TYR A 15 11.02 -20.99 -3.71
N ASN A 16 12.09 -21.65 -4.18
CA ASN A 16 13.38 -20.98 -4.39
C ASN A 16 13.45 -20.21 -5.73
N ASN A 17 12.73 -20.67 -6.76
CA ASN A 17 12.83 -20.10 -8.11
C ASN A 17 12.11 -18.74 -8.22
N PRO A 18 12.80 -17.63 -8.56
CA PRO A 18 12.22 -16.28 -8.57
C PRO A 18 11.13 -16.11 -9.64
N ARG A 19 11.36 -16.64 -10.86
CA ARG A 19 10.34 -16.63 -11.92
C ARG A 19 9.06 -17.37 -11.51
N GLY A 20 9.21 -18.48 -10.79
CA GLY A 20 8.09 -19.27 -10.29
C GLY A 20 7.28 -18.56 -9.19
N ARG A 21 7.91 -17.67 -8.40
CA ARG A 21 7.18 -16.86 -7.41
C ARG A 21 6.31 -15.81 -8.09
N ILE A 22 6.86 -15.09 -9.05
CA ILE A 22 6.18 -14.04 -9.82
C ILE A 22 4.95 -14.60 -10.54
N VAL A 23 5.11 -15.70 -11.28
CA VAL A 23 4.00 -16.32 -12.00
C VAL A 23 2.87 -16.71 -11.05
N ARG A 24 3.17 -17.27 -9.88
CA ARG A 24 2.15 -17.61 -8.87
C ARG A 24 1.43 -16.39 -8.32
N TRP A 25 2.14 -15.30 -8.02
CA TRP A 25 1.49 -14.08 -7.55
C TRP A 25 0.61 -13.44 -8.62
N LEU A 26 1.07 -13.41 -9.87
CA LEU A 26 0.26 -12.91 -10.99
C LEU A 26 -0.98 -13.78 -11.24
N LEU A 27 -0.84 -15.11 -11.18
CA LEU A 27 -1.99 -16.02 -11.26
C LEU A 27 -2.99 -15.76 -10.13
N MET A 28 -2.52 -15.61 -8.88
CA MET A 28 -3.38 -15.28 -7.75
C MET A 28 -4.02 -13.89 -7.89
N ALA A 29 -3.30 -12.92 -8.45
CA ALA A 29 -3.85 -11.59 -8.74
C ALA A 29 -5.02 -11.70 -9.74
N VAL A 30 -4.83 -12.42 -10.85
CA VAL A 30 -5.87 -12.61 -11.86
C VAL A 30 -7.09 -13.34 -11.27
N ILE A 31 -6.88 -14.43 -10.53
CA ILE A 31 -7.99 -15.19 -9.91
C ILE A 31 -8.78 -14.30 -8.94
N THR A 32 -8.09 -13.61 -8.03
CA THR A 32 -8.76 -12.74 -7.06
C THR A 32 -9.43 -11.52 -7.70
N GLY A 33 -8.86 -10.99 -8.79
CA GLY A 33 -9.42 -9.89 -9.57
C GLY A 33 -10.69 -10.28 -10.34
N ILE A 34 -10.70 -11.45 -10.99
CA ILE A 34 -11.88 -11.98 -11.68
C ILE A 34 -13.01 -12.25 -10.69
N LEU A 35 -12.70 -12.88 -9.56
CA LEU A 35 -13.68 -13.10 -8.50
C LEU A 35 -14.24 -11.77 -7.99
N ALA A 36 -13.38 -10.78 -7.71
CA ALA A 36 -13.83 -9.45 -7.28
C ALA A 36 -14.74 -8.79 -8.32
N GLY A 37 -14.38 -8.84 -9.61
CA GLY A 37 -15.19 -8.30 -10.70
C GLY A 37 -16.56 -8.97 -10.79
N HIS A 38 -16.59 -10.30 -10.64
CA HIS A 38 -17.82 -11.09 -10.66
C HIS A 38 -18.75 -10.76 -9.50
N LEU A 39 -18.24 -10.67 -8.27
CA LEU A 39 -19.06 -10.26 -7.13
C LEU A 39 -19.55 -8.80 -7.24
N CYS A 40 -18.79 -7.94 -7.90
CA CYS A 40 -19.16 -6.54 -8.13
C CYS A 40 -20.09 -6.35 -9.34
N GLY A 41 -20.38 -7.40 -10.11
CA GLY A 41 -21.16 -7.29 -11.34
C GLY A 41 -20.58 -6.28 -12.35
N TRP A 42 -19.27 -6.08 -12.33
CA TRP A 42 -18.56 -5.04 -13.13
C TRP A 42 -19.10 -3.61 -12.98
N SER A 43 -19.89 -3.32 -11.94
CA SER A 43 -20.49 -2.00 -11.72
C SER A 43 -20.13 -1.48 -10.32
N LYS A 44 -19.74 -0.19 -10.26
CA LYS A 44 -19.33 0.47 -9.00
C LYS A 44 -20.45 0.46 -7.94
N GLU A 45 -21.70 0.54 -8.39
CA GLU A 45 -22.90 0.71 -7.55
C GLU A 45 -23.97 -0.37 -7.83
N GLY A 46 -23.89 -1.14 -8.91
CA GLY A 46 -24.99 -2.00 -9.39
C GLY A 46 -24.81 -3.51 -9.18
N GLY A 47 -23.69 -3.97 -8.60
CA GLY A 47 -23.45 -5.39 -8.35
C GLY A 47 -24.15 -5.92 -7.09
N SER A 48 -24.27 -7.24 -6.97
CA SER A 48 -24.81 -7.93 -5.79
C SER A 48 -24.09 -7.55 -4.49
N MET A 49 -22.82 -7.12 -4.57
CA MET A 49 -22.06 -6.58 -3.44
C MET A 49 -21.19 -5.38 -3.87
N PRO A 50 -21.60 -4.13 -3.58
CA PRO A 50 -20.91 -2.93 -4.07
C PRO A 50 -19.52 -2.76 -3.45
N LEU A 51 -18.58 -2.29 -4.26
CA LEU A 51 -17.16 -2.23 -3.91
C LEU A 51 -16.80 -1.06 -2.97
N ASN A 52 -17.51 0.07 -3.08
CA ASN A 52 -17.09 1.34 -2.46
C ASN A 52 -18.08 1.91 -1.41
N LYS A 53 -19.13 1.15 -1.03
CA LYS A 53 -20.05 1.59 0.04
C LYS A 53 -19.64 1.09 1.42
N ASN A 54 -19.09 -0.11 1.52
CA ASN A 54 -18.58 -0.67 2.76
C ASN A 54 -17.15 -1.19 2.51
N LEU A 55 -16.17 -0.57 3.17
CA LEU A 55 -14.73 -0.92 3.05
C LEU A 55 -14.42 -2.35 3.50
N TRP A 56 -15.40 -3.09 4.03
CA TRP A 56 -15.24 -4.42 4.62
C TRP A 56 -15.95 -5.51 3.80
N THR A 57 -16.37 -5.23 2.57
CA THR A 57 -16.97 -6.27 1.71
C THR A 57 -15.93 -7.25 1.17
N VAL A 58 -16.39 -8.47 0.87
CA VAL A 58 -15.55 -9.52 0.29
C VAL A 58 -15.05 -9.11 -1.10
N SER A 59 -15.89 -8.47 -1.92
CA SER A 59 -15.50 -7.92 -3.23
C SER A 59 -14.38 -6.89 -3.10
N PHE A 60 -14.49 -5.98 -2.14
CA PHE A 60 -13.45 -4.98 -1.87
C PHE A 60 -12.15 -5.64 -1.41
N ALA A 61 -12.21 -6.60 -0.48
CA ALA A 61 -11.05 -7.31 0.02
C ALA A 61 -10.33 -8.13 -1.06
N LEU A 62 -11.08 -8.74 -1.99
CA LEU A 62 -10.52 -9.47 -3.14
C LEU A 62 -9.88 -8.52 -4.15
N ALA A 63 -10.53 -7.39 -4.46
CA ALA A 63 -9.99 -6.37 -5.37
C ALA A 63 -8.67 -5.78 -4.85
N THR A 64 -8.62 -5.42 -3.56
CA THR A 64 -7.38 -4.93 -2.94
C THR A 64 -6.31 -6.01 -2.84
N SER A 65 -6.69 -7.27 -2.59
CA SER A 65 -5.72 -8.39 -2.60
C SER A 65 -5.10 -8.59 -3.99
N SER A 66 -5.90 -8.51 -5.06
CA SER A 66 -5.41 -8.57 -6.45
C SER A 66 -4.39 -7.46 -6.73
N MET A 67 -4.73 -6.21 -6.39
CA MET A 67 -3.82 -5.08 -6.56
C MET A 67 -2.54 -5.25 -5.75
N ALA A 68 -2.63 -5.75 -4.52
CA ALA A 68 -1.48 -6.04 -3.68
C ALA A 68 -0.56 -7.11 -4.27
N PHE A 69 -1.11 -8.18 -4.88
CA PHE A 69 -0.32 -9.20 -5.57
C PHE A 69 0.41 -8.64 -6.81
N CYS A 70 -0.27 -7.81 -7.61
CA CYS A 70 0.36 -7.11 -8.73
C CYS A 70 1.51 -6.21 -8.26
N MET A 71 1.24 -5.37 -7.26
CA MET A 71 2.24 -4.47 -6.67
C MET A 71 3.44 -5.25 -6.12
N LYS A 72 3.19 -6.33 -5.38
CA LYS A 72 4.25 -7.20 -4.85
C LYS A 72 5.10 -7.82 -5.97
N SER A 73 4.48 -8.25 -7.07
CA SER A 73 5.20 -8.78 -8.22
C SER A 73 6.11 -7.74 -8.87
N ILE A 74 5.64 -6.49 -8.99
CA ILE A 74 6.42 -5.38 -9.53
C ILE A 74 7.61 -5.05 -8.60
N LEU A 75 7.36 -4.91 -7.30
CA LEU A 75 8.42 -4.64 -6.32
C LEU A 75 9.48 -5.74 -6.29
N PHE A 76 9.07 -7.01 -6.32
CA PHE A 76 10.00 -8.14 -6.36
C PHE A 76 10.87 -8.13 -7.63
N LEU A 77 10.30 -7.79 -8.78
CA LEU A 77 11.06 -7.65 -10.02
C LEU A 77 12.08 -6.52 -9.95
N LEU A 78 11.69 -5.36 -9.42
CA LEU A 78 12.56 -4.18 -9.33
C LEU A 78 13.69 -4.35 -8.31
N ILE A 79 13.38 -4.89 -7.13
CA ILE A 79 14.31 -5.03 -6.01
C ILE A 79 15.15 -6.30 -6.15
N ASP A 80 14.52 -7.47 -6.26
CA ASP A 80 15.24 -8.74 -6.16
C ASP A 80 15.84 -9.21 -7.49
N CYS A 81 15.13 -9.00 -8.61
CA CYS A 81 15.61 -9.46 -9.92
C CYS A 81 16.54 -8.44 -10.59
N LYS A 82 16.12 -7.17 -10.65
CA LYS A 82 16.87 -6.11 -11.33
C LYS A 82 17.85 -5.39 -10.41
N ARG A 83 17.68 -5.46 -9.09
CA ARG A 83 18.48 -4.73 -8.09
C ARG A 83 18.64 -3.24 -8.41
N TRP A 84 17.65 -2.67 -9.10
CA TRP A 84 17.64 -1.24 -9.45
C TRP A 84 17.37 -0.37 -8.23
N TRP A 85 16.83 -0.97 -7.17
CA TRP A 85 16.42 -0.27 -5.98
C TRP A 85 16.67 -1.10 -4.72
N THR A 86 17.19 -0.46 -3.69
CA THR A 86 17.49 -1.04 -2.37
C THR A 86 16.28 -1.16 -1.45
N GLY A 87 15.10 -0.67 -1.87
CA GLY A 87 13.87 -0.71 -1.06
C GLY A 87 13.68 0.48 -0.11
N ALA A 88 14.56 1.48 -0.17
CA ALA A 88 14.38 2.75 0.55
C ALA A 88 13.46 3.69 -0.24
N PRO A 89 12.40 4.29 0.33
CA PRO A 89 12.23 4.60 1.75
C PRO A 89 11.31 3.63 2.51
N PHE A 90 10.77 2.59 1.86
CA PHE A 90 9.77 1.71 2.49
C PHE A 90 10.29 1.02 3.74
N HIS A 91 11.58 0.64 3.75
CA HIS A 91 12.19 0.00 4.90
C HIS A 91 12.30 0.96 6.10
N GLN A 92 12.77 2.19 5.87
CA GLN A 92 12.98 3.19 6.91
C GLN A 92 11.66 3.66 7.52
N VAL A 93 10.65 3.89 6.69
CA VAL A 93 9.29 4.21 7.15
C VAL A 93 8.72 3.05 7.96
N GLY A 94 8.97 1.80 7.53
CA GLY A 94 8.50 0.60 8.23
C GLY A 94 9.08 0.43 9.64
N LYS A 95 10.38 0.70 9.84
CA LYS A 95 11.04 0.58 11.16
C LYS A 95 10.43 1.49 12.23
N ASN A 96 9.95 2.67 11.82
CA ASN A 96 9.40 3.70 12.71
C ASN A 96 7.92 3.98 12.44
N ALA A 97 7.16 2.96 12.01
CA ALA A 97 5.77 3.13 11.59
C ALA A 97 4.86 3.71 12.70
N ILE A 98 5.08 3.34 13.96
CA ILE A 98 4.27 3.83 15.09
C ILE A 98 4.52 5.33 15.36
N LEU A 99 5.78 5.77 15.32
CA LEU A 99 6.14 7.18 15.51
C LEU A 99 5.55 8.03 14.39
N ILE A 100 5.68 7.56 13.14
CA ILE A 100 5.13 8.27 11.98
C ILE A 100 3.60 8.34 12.07
N TYR A 101 2.95 7.27 12.50
CA TYR A 101 1.50 7.25 12.69
C TYR A 101 1.04 8.25 13.76
N ILE A 102 1.60 8.18 14.97
CA ILE A 102 1.25 9.09 16.07
C ILE A 102 1.57 10.53 15.69
N GLY A 103 2.76 10.76 15.13
CA GLY A 103 3.19 12.06 14.65
C GLY A 103 2.21 12.64 13.63
N SER A 104 1.76 11.84 12.66
CA SER A 104 0.80 12.28 11.65
C SER A 104 -0.57 12.68 12.22
N ILE A 105 -0.98 12.06 13.33
CA ILE A 105 -2.22 12.41 14.04
C ILE A 105 -2.05 13.75 14.74
N ILE A 106 -0.93 13.94 15.45
CA ILE A 106 -0.64 15.16 16.20
C ILE A 106 -0.48 16.36 15.25
N THR A 107 0.21 16.18 14.12
CA THR A 107 0.47 17.25 13.16
C THR A 107 -0.64 17.45 12.12
N LYS A 108 -1.76 16.72 12.22
CA LYS A 108 -2.84 16.71 11.22
C LYS A 108 -3.38 18.10 10.87
N ASN A 109 -3.39 19.04 11.82
CA ASN A 109 -3.89 20.41 11.63
C ASN A 109 -2.78 21.47 11.70
N ALA A 110 -1.51 21.05 11.74
CA ALA A 110 -0.37 21.94 11.86
C ALA A 110 0.26 22.22 10.49
N ILE A 111 0.61 23.47 10.24
CA ILE A 111 1.49 23.86 9.14
C ILE A 111 2.91 23.36 9.50
N PRO A 112 3.70 22.74 8.60
CA PRO A 112 3.52 22.56 7.15
C PRO A 112 2.82 21.26 6.69
N TRP A 113 2.27 20.44 7.59
CA TRP A 113 1.69 19.12 7.23
C TRP A 113 0.29 19.21 6.64
N ASN A 114 -0.49 20.21 7.03
CA ASN A 114 -1.82 20.46 6.50
C ASN A 114 -2.07 21.97 6.46
N TRP A 115 -2.65 22.44 5.36
CA TRP A 115 -3.16 23.79 5.23
C TRP A 115 -4.54 23.73 4.60
N THR A 116 -5.42 24.66 4.99
CA THR A 116 -6.75 24.74 4.37
C THR A 116 -6.60 25.15 2.90
N PRO A 117 -7.02 24.34 1.92
CA PRO A 117 -6.97 24.72 0.51
C PRO A 117 -7.88 25.94 0.29
N LEU A 118 -7.38 26.95 -0.43
CA LEU A 118 -8.18 28.12 -0.79
C LEU A 118 -9.34 27.74 -1.73
N ASP A 119 -9.08 26.80 -2.67
CA ASP A 119 -10.09 26.29 -3.60
C ASP A 119 -10.56 24.89 -3.22
N LYS A 120 -11.84 24.78 -2.83
CA LYS A 120 -12.51 23.50 -2.52
C LYS A 120 -13.11 22.81 -3.75
N THR A 121 -13.09 23.46 -4.91
CA THR A 121 -13.70 22.96 -6.16
C THR A 121 -12.84 21.89 -6.83
N THR A 122 -11.52 21.96 -6.66
CA THR A 122 -10.57 21.08 -7.35
C THR A 122 -9.88 20.14 -6.36
N HIS A 123 -10.07 18.83 -6.53
CA HIS A 123 -9.41 17.81 -5.71
C HIS A 123 -7.87 17.80 -5.85
N ALA A 124 -7.33 18.43 -6.90
CA ALA A 124 -5.89 18.53 -7.14
C ALA A 124 -5.14 19.20 -5.98
N HIS A 125 -5.67 20.30 -5.42
CA HIS A 125 -5.04 20.97 -4.28
C HIS A 125 -4.97 20.06 -3.05
N THR A 126 -6.04 19.29 -2.80
CA THR A 126 -6.07 18.32 -1.70
C THR A 126 -5.07 17.19 -1.94
N LEU A 127 -4.95 16.71 -3.18
CA LEU A 127 -3.97 15.68 -3.54
C LEU A 127 -2.54 16.19 -3.33
N TRP A 128 -2.26 17.43 -3.75
CA TRP A 128 -0.93 18.01 -3.60
C TRP A 128 -0.52 18.15 -2.14
N MET A 129 -1.42 18.65 -1.29
CA MET A 129 -1.18 18.75 0.13
C MET A 129 -0.86 17.39 0.76
N ASN A 130 -1.58 16.34 0.39
CA ASN A 130 -1.33 14.99 0.91
C ASN A 130 0.02 14.43 0.43
N VAL A 131 0.40 14.68 -0.83
CA VAL A 131 1.72 14.26 -1.34
C VAL A 131 2.84 15.03 -0.64
N TRP A 132 2.64 16.32 -0.35
CA TRP A 132 3.59 17.11 0.43
C TRP A 132 3.76 16.57 1.85
N SER A 133 2.66 16.36 2.56
CA SER A 133 2.64 15.85 3.94
C SER A 133 3.31 14.48 4.05
N THR A 134 3.01 13.57 3.10
CA THR A 134 3.64 12.24 3.04
C THR A 134 5.13 12.32 2.71
N SER A 135 5.55 13.24 1.84
CA SER A 135 6.96 13.47 1.53
C SER A 135 7.75 13.96 2.76
N LEU A 136 7.19 14.87 3.56
CA LEU A 136 7.79 15.31 4.81
C LEU A 136 7.99 14.15 5.78
N TRP A 137 6.99 13.28 5.95
CA TRP A 137 7.11 12.10 6.82
C TRP A 137 8.13 11.09 6.32
N ILE A 138 8.27 10.92 5.00
CA ILE A 138 9.33 10.09 4.41
C ILE A 138 10.72 10.68 4.75
N ILE A 139 10.90 11.99 4.63
CA ILE A 139 12.16 12.66 4.99
C ILE A 139 12.47 12.45 6.47
N ILE A 140 11.49 12.64 7.36
CA ILE A 140 11.65 12.41 8.80
C ILE A 140 12.03 10.96 9.09
N ALA A 141 11.42 9.99 8.41
CA ALA A 141 11.76 8.58 8.56
C ALA A 141 13.20 8.28 8.16
N LEU A 142 13.69 8.91 7.08
CA LEU A 142 15.08 8.78 6.64
C LEU A 142 16.06 9.42 7.64
N LEU A 143 15.72 10.57 8.21
CA LEU A 143 16.52 11.20 9.27
C LEU A 143 16.58 10.34 10.53
N LEU A 144 15.46 9.75 10.94
CA LEU A 144 15.39 8.87 12.11
C LEU A 144 16.26 7.62 11.92
N ASP A 145 16.23 7.03 10.72
CA ASP A 145 17.06 5.87 10.38
C ASP A 145 18.55 6.23 10.39
N ASN A 146 18.92 7.41 9.88
CA ASN A 146 20.30 7.90 9.92
C ASN A 146 20.77 8.18 11.36
N TRP A 147 19.88 8.61 12.25
CA TRP A 147 20.17 8.80 13.67
C TRP A 147 20.04 7.53 14.51
N SER A 148 19.71 6.39 13.89
CA SER A 148 19.53 5.09 14.56
C SER A 148 18.55 5.11 15.74
N VAL A 149 17.56 6.01 15.71
CA VAL A 149 16.49 6.07 16.72
C VAL A 149 15.35 5.18 16.26
N TYR A 150 15.08 4.13 17.01
CA TYR A 150 14.01 3.18 16.74
C TYR A 150 13.10 3.10 17.97
N ILE A 151 11.83 3.46 17.79
CA ILE A 151 10.84 3.33 18.87
C ILE A 151 10.15 1.98 18.72
N THR A 152 10.57 1.02 19.54
CA THR A 152 9.90 -0.27 19.77
C THR A 152 9.18 -0.22 21.12
N ILE A 153 7.90 -0.57 21.11
CA ILE A 153 7.08 -0.78 22.33
C ILE A 153 7.17 -2.26 22.70
#